data_AF-A0A7I9VHE4-F1
#
_entry.id   AF-A0A7I9VHE4-F1
#
_cell.length_a   1.000
_cell.length_b   1.000
_cell.length_c   1.000
_cell.angle_alpha   90.00
_cell.angle_beta   90.00
_cell.angle_gamma   90.00
#
_symmetry.space_group_name_H-M   'P 1'
#
loop_
_entity.id
_entity.type
_entity.pdbx_description
1 polymer ?
#
loop_
_entity_poly.entity_id
_entity_poly.type
_entity_poly.pdbx_seq_one_letter_code
_entity_poly.pdbx_strand_id
1 'polypeptide(L)'
;MSGPARRLRALALPILLALAFRGACYALMTAAAVWAERRPAPGALPDLVLGALPYLGWVARANYLLWLALYLPLALALLATDPDRWVRYMVTGGLVSLARGVTLALTGLGPPDPAHAGPGLADRGAWQAWLELVSPWGVFAHGSAQAYLTKDLFFSGHTATTFLLLLYAWRDRRLRWLALAAHVLVVASVLLARIHYAIDVAGAWAFTFALYAAREWRPRRA
;
A
#
# COMPACT_ATOMS: atom_id res chain seq x y z
N MET A 1 25.01 -19.18 20.72
CA MET A 1 24.22 -18.87 19.50
C MET A 1 22.74 -18.80 19.87
N SER A 2 22.16 -17.59 19.99
CA SER A 2 20.72 -17.44 20.25
C SER A 2 19.93 -17.78 18.98
N GLY A 3 19.26 -18.93 18.97
CA GLY A 3 18.51 -19.41 17.81
C GLY A 3 17.37 -18.45 17.38
N PRO A 4 16.90 -18.53 16.12
CA PRO A 4 15.89 -17.64 15.55
C PRO A 4 14.61 -17.55 16.39
N ALA A 5 14.16 -18.67 16.97
CA ALA A 5 13.00 -18.69 17.88
C ALA A 5 13.20 -17.86 19.16
N ARG A 6 14.43 -17.77 19.69
CA ARG A 6 14.73 -16.96 20.88
C ARG A 6 14.68 -15.47 20.57
N ARG A 7 15.14 -15.06 19.38
CA ARG A 7 15.05 -13.66 18.92
C ARG A 7 13.59 -13.24 18.70
N LEU A 8 12.78 -14.08 18.05
CA LEU A 8 11.34 -13.80 17.86
C LEU A 8 10.61 -13.63 19.20
N ARG A 9 10.91 -14.48 20.19
CA ARG A 9 10.33 -14.34 21.55
C ARG A 9 10.76 -13.04 22.23
N ALA A 10 12.02 -12.65 22.13
CA ALA A 10 12.52 -11.40 22.70
C ALA A 10 11.88 -10.16 22.03
N LEU A 11 11.50 -10.27 20.76
CA LEU A 11 10.86 -9.20 19.99
C LEU A 11 9.32 -9.30 19.95
N ALA A 12 8.70 -10.20 20.71
CA ALA A 12 7.25 -10.41 20.66
C ALA A 12 6.47 -9.12 20.95
N LEU A 13 6.81 -8.42 22.04
CA LEU A 13 6.17 -7.14 22.37
C LEU A 13 6.44 -6.06 21.29
N PRO A 14 7.68 -5.79 20.85
CA PRO A 14 7.94 -4.90 19.72
C PRO A 14 7.16 -5.23 18.44
N ILE A 15 7.04 -6.51 18.09
CA ILE A 15 6.28 -6.98 16.92
C ILE A 15 4.79 -6.64 17.10
N LEU A 16 4.21 -6.94 18.27
CA LEU A 16 2.82 -6.64 18.57
C LEU A 16 2.54 -5.13 18.55
N LEU A 17 3.41 -4.32 19.16
CA LEU A 17 3.28 -2.87 19.15
C LEU A 17 3.41 -2.28 17.73
N ALA A 18 4.32 -2.81 16.91
CA ALA A 18 4.48 -2.37 15.54
C ALA A 18 3.28 -2.75 14.66
N LEU A 19 2.69 -3.93 14.86
CA LEU A 19 1.45 -4.35 14.21
C LEU A 19 0.27 -3.46 14.64
N ALA A 20 0.11 -3.20 15.94
CA ALA A 20 -0.94 -2.33 16.46
C ALA A 20 -0.81 -0.91 15.90
N PHE A 21 0.42 -0.36 15.89
CA PHE A 21 0.70 0.95 15.31
C PHE A 21 0.39 1.00 13.80
N ARG A 22 0.84 0.00 13.03
CA ARG A 22 0.56 -0.11 11.59
C ARG A 22 -0.95 -0.22 11.34
N GLY A 23 -1.66 -1.01 12.14
CA GLY A 23 -3.12 -1.16 12.09
C GLY A 23 -3.87 0.14 12.37
N ALA A 24 -3.50 0.84 13.44
CA ALA A 24 -4.08 2.14 13.78
C ALA A 24 -3.86 3.18 12.68
N CYS A 25 -2.64 3.26 12.14
CA CYS A 25 -2.32 4.16 11.02
C CYS A 25 -3.11 3.82 9.75
N TYR A 26 -3.27 2.52 9.45
CA TYR A 26 -4.08 2.07 8.33
C TYR A 26 -5.55 2.43 8.53
N ALA A 27 -6.10 2.23 9.72
CA ALA A 27 -7.48 2.59 10.05
C ALA A 27 -7.76 4.10 9.93
N LEU A 28 -6.81 4.94 10.35
CA LEU A 28 -6.91 6.40 10.16
C LEU A 28 -6.84 6.79 8.69
N MET A 29 -5.95 6.17 7.92
CA MET A 29 -5.84 6.41 6.48
C MET A 29 -7.10 5.97 5.72
N THR A 30 -7.67 4.80 6.04
CA THR A 30 -8.93 4.35 5.41
C THR A 30 -10.11 5.22 5.81
N ALA A 31 -10.13 5.78 7.03
CA ALA A 31 -11.13 6.78 7.40
C ALA A 31 -11.03 8.03 6.52
N ALA A 32 -9.80 8.52 6.27
CA ALA A 32 -9.56 9.63 5.35
C ALA A 32 -9.96 9.28 3.91
N ALA A 33 -9.72 8.04 3.45
CA ALA A 33 -10.12 7.57 2.13
C ALA A 33 -11.65 7.53 1.98
N VAL A 34 -12.37 6.97 2.96
CA VAL A 34 -13.84 6.95 2.98
C VAL A 34 -14.42 8.37 3.02
N TRP A 35 -13.79 9.28 3.77
CA TRP A 35 -14.16 10.69 3.77
C TRP A 35 -13.92 11.34 2.40
N ALA A 36 -12.76 11.09 1.78
CA ALA A 36 -12.40 11.62 0.47
C ALA A 36 -13.34 11.11 -0.64
N GLU A 37 -13.77 9.85 -0.58
CA GLU A 37 -14.71 9.23 -1.52
C GLU A 37 -16.03 10.02 -1.64
N ARG A 38 -16.48 10.60 -0.53
CA ARG A 38 -17.72 11.39 -0.45
C ARG A 38 -17.59 12.79 -1.01
N ARG A 39 -16.37 13.27 -1.25
CA ARG A 39 -16.17 14.61 -1.80
C ARG A 39 -16.33 14.60 -3.31
N PRO A 40 -16.80 15.71 -3.92
CA PRO A 40 -16.71 15.89 -5.35
C PRO A 40 -15.26 15.76 -5.81
N ALA A 41 -15.06 15.13 -6.97
CA ALA A 41 -13.77 15.01 -7.63
C ALA A 41 -13.95 15.33 -9.11
N PRO A 42 -12.92 15.84 -9.80
CA PRO A 42 -12.97 16.01 -11.25
C PRO A 42 -13.18 14.66 -11.94
N GLY A 43 -13.50 14.69 -13.23
CA GLY A 43 -13.48 13.49 -14.06
C GLY A 43 -12.06 12.93 -14.24
N ALA A 44 -11.93 11.93 -15.12
CA ALA A 44 -10.62 11.39 -15.48
C ALA A 44 -9.67 12.50 -15.94
N LEU A 45 -8.44 12.48 -15.43
CA LEU A 45 -7.40 13.41 -15.82
C LEU A 45 -6.55 12.82 -16.96
N PRO A 46 -6.02 13.65 -17.88
CA PRO A 46 -5.05 13.19 -18.86
C PRO A 46 -3.81 12.61 -18.16
N ASP A 47 -3.39 11.43 -18.58
CA ASP A 47 -2.20 10.76 -18.06
C ASP A 47 -1.37 10.19 -19.21
N LEU A 48 -0.10 10.60 -19.27
CA LEU A 48 0.81 10.25 -20.35
C LEU A 48 1.06 8.73 -20.44
N VAL A 49 1.16 8.06 -19.30
CA VAL A 49 1.50 6.63 -19.24
C VAL A 49 0.25 5.82 -19.52
N LEU A 50 -0.87 6.14 -18.87
CA LEU A 50 -2.13 5.41 -19.10
C LEU A 50 -2.66 5.63 -20.52
N GLY A 51 -2.37 6.77 -21.14
CA GLY A 51 -2.68 7.03 -22.55
C GLY A 51 -1.93 6.11 -23.52
N ALA A 52 -0.77 5.58 -23.12
CA ALA A 52 0.03 4.66 -23.93
C ALA A 52 -0.21 3.17 -23.61
N LEU A 53 -0.86 2.86 -22.48
CA LEU A 53 -1.07 1.50 -22.00
C LEU A 53 -2.51 1.02 -22.23
N PRO A 54 -2.71 -0.25 -22.64
CA PRO A 54 -4.04 -0.82 -22.74
C PRO A 54 -4.61 -1.08 -21.34
N TYR A 55 -5.93 -0.96 -21.22
CA TYR A 55 -6.65 -1.49 -20.06
C TYR A 55 -6.79 -3.02 -20.18
N LEU A 56 -6.44 -3.74 -19.12
CA LEU A 56 -6.59 -5.19 -19.04
C LEU A 56 -7.53 -5.58 -17.89
N GLY A 57 -8.80 -5.85 -18.21
CA GLY A 57 -9.82 -6.15 -17.19
C GLY A 57 -9.56 -7.39 -16.35
N TRP A 58 -8.83 -8.39 -16.86
CA TRP A 58 -8.41 -9.54 -16.06
C TRP A 58 -7.31 -9.16 -15.04
N VAL A 59 -6.43 -8.22 -15.39
CA VAL A 59 -5.44 -7.67 -14.45
C VAL A 59 -6.15 -6.91 -13.36
N ALA A 60 -7.14 -6.07 -13.69
CA ALA A 60 -7.95 -5.37 -12.69
C ALA A 60 -8.57 -6.32 -11.66
N ARG A 61 -9.20 -7.41 -12.12
CA ARG A 61 -9.78 -8.44 -11.23
C ARG A 61 -8.75 -9.17 -10.39
N ALA A 62 -7.58 -9.48 -10.95
CA ALA A 62 -6.53 -10.22 -10.27
C ALA A 62 -5.61 -9.34 -9.40
N ASN A 63 -5.62 -8.02 -9.59
CA ASN A 63 -4.62 -7.09 -9.05
C ASN A 63 -4.47 -7.20 -7.53
N TYR A 64 -5.58 -7.22 -6.80
CA TYR A 64 -5.56 -7.29 -5.34
C TYR A 64 -4.97 -8.63 -4.83
N LEU A 65 -5.36 -9.74 -5.47
CA LEU A 65 -4.85 -11.07 -5.14
C LEU A 65 -3.36 -11.20 -5.50
N LEU A 66 -2.96 -10.68 -6.66
CA LEU A 66 -1.57 -10.63 -7.11
C LEU A 66 -0.71 -9.87 -6.09
N TRP A 67 -1.16 -8.69 -5.68
CA TRP A 67 -0.45 -7.91 -4.66
C TRP A 67 -0.30 -8.69 -3.37
N LEU A 68 -1.39 -9.26 -2.82
CA LEU A 68 -1.33 -10.01 -1.58
C LEU A 68 -0.40 -11.24 -1.68
N ALA A 69 -0.50 -11.98 -2.78
CA ALA A 69 0.29 -13.18 -3.04
C ALA A 69 1.79 -12.89 -3.15
N LEU A 70 2.17 -11.73 -3.68
CA LEU A 70 3.58 -11.33 -3.79
C LEU A 70 4.08 -10.64 -2.51
N TYR A 71 3.28 -9.77 -1.93
CA TYR A 71 3.64 -8.93 -0.78
C TYR A 71 3.75 -9.73 0.51
N LEU A 72 2.70 -10.51 0.85
CA LEU A 72 2.58 -11.11 2.17
C LEU A 72 3.68 -12.16 2.46
N PRO A 73 3.99 -13.11 1.55
CA PRO A 73 5.06 -14.07 1.79
C PRO A 73 6.43 -13.41 1.96
N LEU A 74 6.72 -12.35 1.20
CA LEU A 74 7.98 -11.62 1.31
C LEU A 74 8.07 -10.82 2.62
N ALA A 75 6.98 -10.22 3.08
CA ALA A 75 6.92 -9.56 4.38
C ALA A 75 7.12 -10.57 5.53
N LEU A 76 6.54 -11.77 5.43
CA LEU A 76 6.74 -12.85 6.40
C LEU A 76 8.16 -13.42 6.35
N ALA A 77 8.75 -13.54 5.15
CA ALA A 77 10.14 -13.95 5.00
C ALA A 77 11.09 -12.92 5.63
N LEU A 78 10.81 -11.62 5.51
CA LEU A 78 11.55 -10.57 6.21
C LEU A 78 11.42 -10.72 7.74
N LEU A 79 10.24 -11.04 8.27
CA LEU A 79 10.05 -11.30 9.70
C LEU A 79 10.89 -12.49 10.18
N ALA A 80 10.91 -13.58 9.39
CA ALA A 80 11.64 -14.79 9.73
C ALA A 80 13.16 -14.61 9.68
N THR A 81 13.65 -13.75 8.78
CA THR A 81 15.09 -13.54 8.53
C THR A 81 15.69 -12.40 9.36
N ASP A 82 14.97 -11.29 9.53
CA ASP A 82 15.42 -10.09 10.26
C ASP A 82 14.23 -9.41 10.98
N PRO A 83 13.80 -9.96 12.14
CA PRO A 83 12.63 -9.45 12.85
C PRO A 83 12.80 -8.01 13.36
N ASP A 84 14.02 -7.60 13.73
CA ASP A 84 14.31 -6.22 14.12
C ASP A 84 14.02 -5.24 12.98
N ARG A 85 14.47 -5.58 11.77
CA ARG A 85 14.21 -4.81 10.56
C ARG A 85 12.74 -4.84 10.18
N TRP A 86 12.07 -5.97 10.36
CA TRP A 86 10.64 -6.09 10.13
C TRP A 86 9.81 -5.17 11.04
N VAL A 87 10.18 -5.04 12.32
CA VAL A 87 9.55 -4.09 13.25
C VAL A 87 9.69 -2.66 12.74
N ARG A 88 10.89 -2.26 12.31
CA ARG A 88 11.12 -0.94 11.73
C ARG A 88 10.30 -0.73 10.45
N TYR A 89 10.26 -1.74 9.59
CA TYR A 89 9.44 -1.78 8.37
C TYR A 89 7.96 -1.53 8.67
N MET A 90 7.37 -2.20 9.67
CA MET A 90 5.97 -2.01 10.04
C MET A 90 5.68 -0.59 10.55
N VAL A 91 6.58 -0.02 11.33
CA VAL A 91 6.45 1.36 11.80
C VAL A 91 6.55 2.36 10.63
N THR A 92 7.52 2.19 9.71
CA THR A 92 7.63 3.08 8.53
C THR A 92 6.40 2.95 7.66
N GLY A 93 5.92 1.72 7.49
CA GLY A 93 4.66 1.46 6.81
C GLY A 93 3.53 2.28 7.43
N GLY A 94 3.35 2.23 8.76
CA GLY A 94 2.32 3.02 9.43
C GLY A 94 2.38 4.51 9.06
N LEU A 95 3.57 5.10 9.11
CA LEU A 95 3.77 6.51 8.73
C LEU A 95 3.48 6.78 7.24
N VAL A 96 3.86 5.87 6.34
CA VAL A 96 3.52 5.96 4.91
C VAL A 96 2.00 5.94 4.72
N SER A 97 1.27 5.10 5.47
CA SER A 97 -0.19 5.12 5.45
C SER A 97 -0.75 6.47 5.92
N LEU A 98 -0.23 7.03 7.02
CA LEU A 98 -0.69 8.34 7.49
C LEU A 98 -0.42 9.46 6.49
N ALA A 99 0.78 9.48 5.90
CA ALA A 99 1.12 10.45 4.86
C ALA A 99 0.15 10.38 3.68
N ARG A 100 -0.19 9.16 3.24
CA ARG A 100 -1.22 8.93 2.23
C ARG A 100 -2.60 9.44 2.67
N GLY A 101 -3.01 9.17 3.90
CA GLY A 101 -4.27 9.68 4.45
C GLY A 101 -4.36 11.20 4.40
N VAL A 102 -3.25 11.88 4.73
CA VAL A 102 -3.14 13.33 4.60
C VAL A 102 -3.27 13.77 3.14
N THR A 103 -2.58 13.13 2.19
CA THR A 103 -2.67 13.54 0.78
C THR A 103 -4.05 13.33 0.17
N LEU A 104 -4.73 12.23 0.51
CA LEU A 104 -6.13 11.99 0.14
C LEU A 104 -7.05 13.07 0.71
N ALA A 105 -6.75 13.57 1.91
CA ALA A 105 -7.53 14.63 2.52
C ALA A 105 -7.26 16.01 1.88
N LEU A 106 -6.02 16.26 1.45
CA LEU A 106 -5.64 17.52 0.82
C LEU A 106 -6.19 17.67 -0.60
N THR A 107 -6.24 16.60 -1.39
CA THR A 107 -6.68 16.68 -2.80
C THR A 107 -7.41 15.41 -3.23
N GLY A 108 -8.61 15.59 -3.75
CA GLY A 108 -9.40 14.50 -4.35
C GLY A 108 -9.14 14.41 -5.85
N LEU A 109 -8.83 13.21 -6.33
CA LEU A 109 -8.73 12.90 -7.76
C LEU A 109 -9.92 12.03 -8.18
N GLY A 110 -10.38 12.17 -9.42
CA GLY A 110 -11.36 11.26 -10.01
C GLY A 110 -10.69 9.98 -10.51
N PRO A 111 -11.43 8.87 -10.64
CA PRO A 111 -10.87 7.61 -11.12
C PRO A 111 -10.21 7.75 -12.50
N PRO A 112 -9.05 7.10 -12.75
CA PRO A 112 -8.38 7.14 -14.05
C PRO A 112 -9.21 6.54 -15.19
N ASP A 113 -10.05 5.56 -14.87
CA ASP A 113 -10.98 4.95 -15.80
C ASP A 113 -12.41 4.89 -15.20
N PRO A 114 -13.18 5.99 -15.30
CA PRO A 114 -14.53 6.07 -14.71
C PRO A 114 -15.50 5.00 -15.24
N ALA A 115 -15.28 4.49 -16.46
CA ALA A 115 -16.12 3.45 -17.04
C ALA A 115 -15.95 2.09 -16.33
N HIS A 116 -14.80 1.87 -15.69
CA HIS A 116 -14.44 0.60 -15.06
C HIS A 116 -14.14 0.72 -13.55
N ALA A 117 -14.24 1.91 -12.96
CA ALA A 117 -13.88 2.18 -11.56
C ALA A 117 -14.77 1.49 -10.53
N GLY A 118 -15.99 1.07 -10.92
CA GLY A 118 -16.98 0.50 -10.01
C GLY A 118 -17.86 1.58 -9.34
N PRO A 119 -18.78 1.16 -8.45
CA PRO A 119 -19.82 2.04 -7.91
C PRO A 119 -19.32 2.99 -6.81
N GLY A 120 -18.09 2.82 -6.31
CA GLY A 120 -17.59 3.54 -5.14
C GLY A 120 -18.43 3.28 -3.89
N LEU A 121 -18.55 4.28 -3.02
CA LEU A 121 -19.34 4.15 -1.80
C LEU A 121 -20.85 3.95 -2.07
N ALA A 122 -21.36 4.42 -3.23
CA ALA A 122 -22.79 4.40 -3.58
C ALA A 122 -23.69 4.79 -2.39
N ASP A 123 -24.71 3.98 -2.07
CA ASP A 123 -25.63 4.18 -0.94
C ASP A 123 -25.10 3.64 0.40
N ARG A 124 -23.86 3.12 0.45
CA ARG A 124 -23.32 2.51 1.67
C ARG A 124 -22.98 3.58 2.72
N GLY A 125 -23.30 3.29 3.98
CA GLY A 125 -22.87 4.13 5.10
C GLY A 125 -21.34 4.12 5.24
N ALA A 126 -20.71 5.29 5.42
CA ALA A 126 -19.25 5.39 5.61
C ALA A 126 -18.74 4.54 6.76
N TRP A 127 -19.52 4.47 7.84
CA TRP A 127 -19.14 3.68 9.00
C TRP A 127 -19.00 2.19 8.65
N GLN A 128 -19.98 1.65 7.92
CA GLN A 128 -19.94 0.26 7.47
C GLN A 128 -18.80 0.02 6.48
N ALA A 129 -18.62 0.90 5.48
CA ALA A 129 -17.52 0.80 4.53
C ALA A 129 -16.16 0.85 5.24
N TRP A 130 -15.99 1.72 6.23
CA TRP A 130 -14.76 1.80 7.02
C TRP A 130 -14.50 0.53 7.82
N LEU A 131 -15.53 -0.03 8.47
CA LEU A 131 -15.41 -1.31 9.19
C LEU A 131 -15.01 -2.46 8.25
N GLU A 132 -15.58 -2.51 7.05
CA GLU A 132 -15.26 -3.53 6.04
C GLU A 132 -13.81 -3.36 5.52
N LEU A 133 -13.34 -2.12 5.34
CA LEU A 133 -11.97 -1.81 4.89
C LEU A 133 -10.89 -2.07 5.94
N VAL A 134 -11.22 -1.92 7.23
CA VAL A 134 -10.29 -2.21 8.35
C VAL A 134 -10.28 -3.70 8.69
N SER A 135 -11.34 -4.43 8.33
CA SER A 135 -11.42 -5.88 8.55
C SER A 135 -10.45 -6.65 7.64
N PRO A 136 -9.68 -7.61 8.19
CA PRO A 136 -8.84 -8.51 7.39
C PRO A 136 -9.61 -9.31 6.34
N TRP A 137 -10.91 -9.55 6.59
CA TRP A 137 -11.78 -10.39 5.78
C TRP A 137 -12.82 -9.58 5.00
N GLY A 138 -13.20 -8.40 5.50
CA GLY A 138 -14.26 -7.56 4.92
C GLY A 138 -13.97 -7.15 3.47
N VAL A 139 -12.68 -6.94 3.14
CA VAL A 139 -12.24 -6.61 1.78
C VAL A 139 -12.55 -7.73 0.76
N PHE A 140 -12.66 -8.99 1.20
CA PHE A 140 -12.99 -10.12 0.32
C PHE A 140 -14.48 -10.38 0.18
N ALA A 141 -15.31 -9.88 1.10
CA ALA A 141 -16.75 -10.15 1.10
C ALA A 141 -17.45 -9.62 -0.17
N HIS A 142 -16.86 -8.62 -0.84
CA HIS A 142 -17.43 -8.01 -2.05
C HIS A 142 -16.42 -7.92 -3.21
N GLY A 143 -15.42 -8.80 -3.25
CA GLY A 143 -14.54 -9.01 -4.40
C GLY A 143 -13.26 -8.17 -4.46
N SER A 144 -13.23 -6.93 -3.97
CA SER A 144 -12.00 -6.14 -3.74
C SER A 144 -12.26 -4.80 -3.04
N ALA A 145 -11.21 -4.13 -2.52
CA ALA A 145 -11.30 -2.76 -2.01
C ALA A 145 -11.77 -1.73 -3.06
N GLN A 146 -11.58 -2.02 -4.36
CA GLN A 146 -12.08 -1.19 -5.46
C GLN A 146 -13.61 -1.19 -5.56
N ALA A 147 -14.28 -2.19 -4.98
CA ALA A 147 -15.74 -2.16 -4.87
C ALA A 147 -16.24 -1.04 -3.93
N TYR A 148 -15.35 -0.38 -3.18
CA TYR A 148 -15.68 0.58 -2.13
C TYR A 148 -15.14 1.99 -2.35
N LEU A 149 -13.99 2.12 -3.02
CA LEU A 149 -13.28 3.37 -3.14
C LEU A 149 -12.80 3.57 -4.58
N THR A 150 -13.32 4.61 -5.24
CA THR A 150 -12.93 5.01 -6.61
C THR A 150 -11.97 6.19 -6.63
N LYS A 151 -11.89 6.94 -5.52
CA LYS A 151 -11.10 8.17 -5.36
C LYS A 151 -9.92 7.99 -4.41
N ASP A 152 -9.62 6.75 -4.04
CA ASP A 152 -8.48 6.38 -3.19
C ASP A 152 -7.16 6.35 -3.97
N LEU A 153 -6.76 7.51 -4.49
CA LEU A 153 -5.75 7.60 -5.55
C LEU A 153 -4.38 8.03 -5.03
N PHE A 154 -4.17 9.33 -4.79
CA PHE A 154 -2.83 9.84 -4.54
C PHE A 154 -2.36 9.59 -3.09
N PHE A 155 -1.26 8.88 -2.86
CA PHE A 155 -0.44 8.08 -3.80
C PHE A 155 -0.76 6.58 -3.72
N SER A 156 -0.25 5.78 -4.66
CA SER A 156 -0.58 4.35 -4.75
C SER A 156 -0.10 3.53 -3.54
N GLY A 157 -1.04 2.95 -2.79
CA GLY A 157 -0.72 2.10 -1.63
C GLY A 157 -0.04 0.78 -2.01
N HIS A 158 -0.43 0.17 -3.13
CA HIS A 158 0.18 -1.05 -3.69
C HIS A 158 1.65 -0.82 -4.05
N THR A 159 1.93 0.29 -4.74
CA THR A 159 3.29 0.73 -5.09
C THR A 159 4.11 1.03 -3.84
N ALA A 160 3.55 1.82 -2.91
CA ALA A 160 4.23 2.23 -1.69
C ALA A 160 4.62 1.04 -0.81
N THR A 161 3.72 0.08 -0.61
CA THR A 161 3.97 -1.09 0.24
C THR A 161 5.04 -2.02 -0.34
N THR A 162 4.97 -2.32 -1.63
CA THR A 162 5.96 -3.19 -2.29
C THR A 162 7.32 -2.50 -2.43
N PHE A 163 7.34 -1.19 -2.69
CA PHE A 163 8.58 -0.42 -2.72
C PHE A 163 9.24 -0.33 -1.34
N LEU A 164 8.46 -0.05 -0.29
CA LEU A 164 8.99 -0.01 1.08
C LEU A 164 9.58 -1.38 1.47
N LEU A 165 8.88 -2.47 1.14
CA LEU A 165 9.37 -3.82 1.37
C LEU A 165 10.70 -4.07 0.65
N LEU A 166 10.84 -3.64 -0.61
CA LEU A 166 12.10 -3.71 -1.35
C LEU A 166 13.24 -2.96 -0.65
N LEU A 167 13.00 -1.74 -0.17
CA LEU A 167 14.01 -0.94 0.55
C LEU A 167 14.50 -1.65 1.83
N TYR A 168 13.59 -2.25 2.59
CA TYR A 168 13.97 -3.00 3.78
C TYR A 168 14.64 -4.34 3.43
N ALA A 169 14.11 -5.08 2.47
CA ALA A 169 14.66 -6.36 1.99
C ALA A 169 16.01 -6.23 1.28
N TRP A 170 16.43 -5.01 0.91
CA TRP A 170 17.61 -4.76 0.11
C TRP A 170 18.89 -5.42 0.62
N ARG A 171 19.07 -5.60 1.93
CA ARG A 171 20.31 -6.23 2.45
C ARG A 171 20.41 -7.73 2.18
N ASP A 172 19.30 -8.43 2.06
CA ASP A 172 19.28 -9.86 1.72
C ASP A 172 19.24 -10.02 0.20
N ARG A 173 20.23 -10.72 -0.38
CA ARG A 173 20.35 -10.85 -1.83
C ARG A 173 19.17 -11.59 -2.47
N ARG A 174 18.63 -12.62 -1.81
CA ARG A 174 17.48 -13.38 -2.33
C ARG A 174 16.21 -12.57 -2.21
N LEU A 175 15.94 -12.01 -1.03
CA LEU A 175 14.73 -11.20 -0.82
C LEU A 175 14.74 -9.92 -1.66
N ARG A 176 15.90 -9.31 -1.91
CA ARG A 176 16.03 -8.14 -2.80
C ARG A 176 15.48 -8.41 -4.19
N TRP A 177 15.94 -9.48 -4.84
CA TRP A 177 15.52 -9.76 -6.21
C TRP A 177 14.05 -10.20 -6.28
N LEU A 178 13.58 -10.97 -5.29
CA LEU A 178 12.17 -11.34 -5.20
C LEU A 178 11.28 -10.12 -4.96
N ALA A 179 11.67 -9.22 -4.04
CA ALA A 179 10.94 -7.98 -3.76
C ALA A 179 10.97 -7.01 -4.94
N LEU A 180 12.08 -6.95 -5.70
CA LEU A 180 12.17 -6.11 -6.89
C LEU A 180 11.24 -6.63 -7.99
N ALA A 181 11.25 -7.94 -8.26
CA ALA A 181 10.36 -8.56 -9.22
C ALA A 181 8.89 -8.35 -8.81
N ALA A 182 8.56 -8.58 -7.54
CA ALA A 182 7.24 -8.34 -6.99
C ALA A 182 6.80 -6.87 -7.15
N HIS A 183 7.70 -5.92 -6.88
CA HIS A 183 7.42 -4.50 -7.03
C HIS A 183 7.13 -4.12 -8.48
N VAL A 184 7.96 -4.57 -9.43
CA VAL A 184 7.75 -4.30 -10.87
C VAL A 184 6.41 -4.89 -11.34
N LEU A 185 6.11 -6.12 -10.94
CA LEU A 185 4.84 -6.78 -11.31
C LEU A 185 3.62 -6.03 -10.76
N VAL A 186 3.67 -5.58 -9.50
CA VAL A 186 2.58 -4.82 -8.88
C VAL A 186 2.44 -3.43 -9.49
N VAL A 187 3.54 -2.73 -9.81
CA VAL A 187 3.47 -1.43 -10.50
C VAL A 187 2.87 -1.58 -11.90
N ALA A 188 3.30 -2.60 -12.64
CA ALA A 188 2.70 -2.90 -13.94
C ALA A 188 1.22 -3.22 -13.82
N SER A 189 0.82 -4.01 -12.80
CA SER A 189 -0.57 -4.40 -12.62
C SER A 189 -1.48 -3.21 -12.28
N VAL A 190 -1.04 -2.27 -11.44
CA VAL A 190 -1.87 -1.10 -11.11
C VAL A 190 -2.07 -0.15 -12.30
N LEU A 191 -1.06 -0.03 -13.17
CA LEU A 191 -1.15 0.78 -14.40
C LEU A 191 -2.03 0.10 -15.46
N LEU A 192 -1.84 -1.20 -15.70
CA LEU A 192 -2.64 -1.98 -16.65
C LEU A 192 -4.10 -2.16 -16.19
N ALA A 193 -4.34 -2.13 -14.88
CA ALA A 193 -5.68 -2.10 -14.29
C ALA A 193 -6.31 -0.70 -14.31
N ARG A 194 -5.55 0.37 -14.62
CA ARG A 194 -6.00 1.78 -14.57
C ARG A 194 -6.64 2.19 -13.24
N ILE A 195 -6.10 1.67 -12.15
CA ILE A 195 -6.62 1.94 -10.79
C ILE A 195 -5.86 3.07 -10.10
N HIS A 196 -4.75 3.50 -10.69
CA HIS A 196 -3.92 4.60 -10.26
C HIS A 196 -3.35 5.34 -11.47
N TYR A 197 -3.21 6.66 -11.35
CA TYR A 197 -2.46 7.47 -12.29
C TYR A 197 -0.95 7.22 -12.15
N ALA A 198 -0.16 7.56 -13.16
CA ALA A 198 1.29 7.51 -13.08
C ALA A 198 1.85 8.45 -12.00
N ILE A 199 1.19 9.59 -11.77
CA ILE A 199 1.55 10.50 -10.68
C ILE A 199 1.38 9.84 -9.30
N ASP A 200 0.40 8.94 -9.14
CA ASP A 200 0.21 8.18 -7.90
C ASP A 200 1.35 7.19 -7.66
N VAL A 201 1.90 6.60 -8.73
CA VAL A 201 3.08 5.71 -8.67
C VAL A 201 4.33 6.51 -8.33
N ALA A 202 4.56 7.64 -9.00
CA ALA A 202 5.69 8.52 -8.74
C ALA A 202 5.66 9.08 -7.31
N GLY A 203 4.48 9.54 -6.86
CA GLY A 203 4.25 9.98 -5.49
C GLY A 203 4.54 8.87 -4.48
N ALA A 204 4.13 7.63 -4.78
CA ALA A 204 4.39 6.50 -3.90
C ALA A 204 5.89 6.25 -3.71
N TRP A 205 6.70 6.31 -4.77
CA TRP A 205 8.16 6.21 -4.65
C TRP A 205 8.74 7.37 -3.83
N ALA A 206 8.33 8.61 -4.12
CA ALA A 206 8.86 9.80 -3.48
C ALA A 206 8.58 9.83 -1.96
N PHE A 207 7.30 9.72 -1.56
CA PHE A 207 6.91 9.75 -0.15
C PHE A 207 7.47 8.57 0.64
N THR A 208 7.43 7.38 0.05
CA THR A 208 7.96 6.16 0.70
C THR A 208 9.46 6.27 0.91
N PHE A 209 10.22 6.70 -0.11
CA PHE A 209 11.66 6.89 0.02
C PHE A 209 12.00 7.98 1.02
N ALA A 210 11.30 9.11 1.00
CA ALA A 210 11.52 10.22 1.94
C ALA A 210 11.32 9.78 3.40
N LEU A 211 10.22 9.07 3.69
CA LEU A 211 9.94 8.54 5.03
C LEU A 211 10.94 7.46 5.46
N TYR A 212 11.31 6.56 4.53
CA TYR A 212 12.36 5.58 4.77
C TYR A 212 13.70 6.25 5.11
N ALA A 213 14.12 7.21 4.29
CA ALA A 213 15.37 7.95 4.46
C ALA A 213 15.35 8.73 5.78
N ALA A 214 14.28 9.45 6.10
CA ALA A 214 14.15 10.19 7.35
C ALA A 214 14.33 9.29 8.60
N ARG A 215 13.94 8.01 8.52
CA ARG A 215 14.04 7.07 9.64
C ARG A 215 15.32 6.25 9.68
N GLU A 216 15.83 5.85 8.52
CA GLU A 216 16.91 4.85 8.41
C GLU A 216 18.24 5.46 7.97
N TRP A 217 18.23 6.67 7.39
CA TRP A 217 19.46 7.32 6.95
C TRP A 217 20.29 7.73 8.17
N ARG A 218 21.49 7.17 8.25
CA ARG A 218 22.53 7.64 9.17
C ARG A 218 23.64 8.26 8.33
N PRO A 219 23.85 9.58 8.39
CA PRO A 219 25.00 10.20 7.73
C PRO A 219 26.26 9.49 8.23
N ARG A 220 27.16 9.14 7.30
CA ARG A 220 28.50 8.73 7.71
C ARG A 220 29.08 9.92 8.47
N ARG A 221 29.44 9.72 9.75
CA ARG A 221 30.27 10.69 10.46
C ARG A 221 31.60 10.70 9.70
N ALA A 222 31.87 11.83 9.03
CA ALA A 222 33.17 12.11 8.43
C ALA A 222 34.21 12.28 9.55
#